data_AF-A0A2I4GKX0-F1
#
_entry.id   AF-A0A2I4GKX0-F1
#
_cell.length_a   1.000
_cell.length_b   1.000
_cell.length_c   1.000
_cell.angle_alpha   90.00
_cell.angle_beta   90.00
_cell.angle_gamma   90.00
#
_symmetry.space_group_name_H-M   'P 1'
#
loop_
_entity.id
_entity.type
_entity.pdbx_description
1 polymer ?
#
loop_
_entity_poly.entity_id
_entity_poly.type
_entity_poly.pdbx_seq_one_letter_code
_entity_poly.pdbx_strand_id
1 'polypeptide(L)'
;MHRIKTIIRSENSDLRVTQEALFVVNKATEKFLEQFTKDAYSCCVGDRKKSLAYKHLSSVICKTRRYDFLSDFVPEKIKAENALAERKVNETEVG
;
A
#
# COMPACT_ATOMS: atom_id res chain seq x y z
N MET A 1 18.59 -2.82 12.26
CA MET A 1 18.85 -2.21 10.93
C MET A 1 19.20 -3.20 9.82
N HIS A 2 19.63 -4.43 10.13
CA HIS A 2 19.99 -5.42 9.09
C HIS A 2 18.83 -5.72 8.12
N ARG A 3 17.58 -5.79 8.60
CA ARG A 3 16.40 -6.06 7.77
C ARG A 3 16.22 -5.04 6.63
N ILE A 4 16.25 -3.75 6.96
CA ILE A 4 16.14 -2.67 5.95
C ILE A 4 17.29 -2.75 4.95
N LYS A 5 18.51 -2.99 5.42
CA LYS A 5 19.68 -3.19 4.56
C LYS A 5 19.52 -4.39 3.60
N THR A 6 18.97 -5.50 4.09
CA THR A 6 18.68 -6.69 3.27
C THR A 6 17.62 -6.39 2.20
N ILE A 7 16.52 -5.72 2.57
CA ILE A 7 15.44 -5.36 1.62
C ILE A 7 15.95 -4.44 0.51
N ILE A 8 16.74 -3.42 0.86
CA ILE A 8 17.29 -2.51 -0.16
C ILE A 8 18.23 -3.26 -1.12
N ARG A 9 19.05 -4.19 -0.60
CA ARG A 9 19.97 -4.98 -1.40
C ARG A 9 19.30 -6.07 -2.24
N SER A 10 18.14 -6.58 -1.82
CA SER A 10 17.39 -7.56 -2.63
C SER A 10 16.79 -6.91 -3.88
N GLU A 11 16.45 -5.63 -3.80
CA GLU A 11 16.00 -4.84 -4.96
C GLU A 11 17.18 -4.38 -5.83
N ASN A 12 18.26 -3.89 -5.21
CA ASN A 12 19.44 -3.41 -5.92
C ASN A 12 20.73 -3.78 -5.18
N SER A 13 21.39 -4.86 -5.61
CA SER A 13 22.61 -5.39 -4.97
C SER A 13 23.79 -4.41 -5.01
N ASP A 14 23.87 -3.61 -6.08
CA ASP A 14 24.98 -2.71 -6.35
C ASP A 14 24.85 -1.36 -5.61
N LEU A 15 23.68 -1.10 -5.01
CA LEU A 15 23.42 0.15 -4.32
C LEU A 15 24.24 0.25 -3.03
N ARG A 16 25.17 1.21 -3.00
CA ARG A 16 25.96 1.54 -1.81
C ARG A 16 25.19 2.56 -0.98
N VAL A 17 24.67 2.13 0.16
CA VAL A 17 23.94 3.00 1.11
C VAL A 17 24.78 3.20 2.37
N THR A 18 24.91 4.46 2.81
CA THR A 18 25.60 4.80 4.07
C THR A 18 24.79 4.36 5.30
N GLN A 19 25.43 4.31 6.47
CA GLN A 19 24.74 3.88 7.69
C GLN A 19 23.72 4.92 8.17
N GLU A 20 24.01 6.21 7.97
CA GLU A 20 23.12 7.32 8.28
C GLU A 20 21.86 7.27 7.41
N ALA A 21 22.03 7.00 6.11
CA ALA A 21 20.89 6.82 5.20
C ALA A 21 20.03 5.62 5.60
N LEU A 22 20.66 4.48 5.97
CA LEU A 22 19.92 3.32 6.49
C LEU A 22 19.14 3.65 7.77
N PHE A 23 19.71 4.43 8.68
CA PHE A 23 19.04 4.87 9.90
C PHE A 23 17.82 5.74 9.59
N VAL A 24 17.97 6.74 8.72
CA VAL A 24 16.88 7.64 8.31
C VAL A 24 15.76 6.87 7.61
N VAL A 25 16.08 5.98 6.65
CA VAL A 25 15.08 5.15 5.97
C VAL A 25 14.34 4.25 6.96
N ASN A 26 15.03 3.66 7.92
CA ASN A 26 14.39 2.87 8.97
C ASN A 26 13.39 3.71 9.78
N LYS A 27 13.78 4.92 10.20
CA LYS A 27 12.88 5.84 10.92
C LYS A 27 11.73 6.36 10.07
N ALA A 28 11.97 6.64 8.79
CA ALA A 28 10.92 7.01 7.85
C ALA A 28 9.91 5.87 7.68
N THR A 29 10.37 4.62 7.62
CA THR A 29 9.50 3.43 7.49
C THR A 29 8.63 3.23 8.74
N GLU A 30 9.20 3.41 9.94
CA GLU A 30 8.44 3.40 11.21
C GLU A 30 7.33 4.47 11.21
N LYS A 31 7.67 5.72 10.83
CA LYS A 31 6.70 6.82 10.75
C LYS A 31 5.65 6.61 9.66
N PHE A 32 6.05 6.04 8.54
CA PHE A 32 5.16 5.69 7.45
C PHE A 32 4.09 4.69 7.91
N LEU A 33 4.48 3.62 8.60
CA LEU A 33 3.54 2.63 9.13
C LEU A 33 2.58 3.24 10.15
N GLU A 34 3.08 4.11 11.04
CA GLU A 34 2.25 4.82 12.00
C GLU A 34 1.20 5.68 11.30
N GLN A 35 1.60 6.50 10.33
CA GLN A 35 0.68 7.38 9.60
C GLN A 35 -0.32 6.59 8.75
N PHE A 36 0.14 5.58 8.02
CA PHE A 36 -0.72 4.73 7.20
C PHE A 36 -1.78 4.01 8.05
N THR A 37 -1.39 3.50 9.22
CA THR A 37 -2.32 2.83 10.14
C THR A 37 -3.33 3.83 10.73
N LYS A 38 -2.91 5.06 11.05
CA LYS A 38 -3.83 6.13 11.51
C LYS A 38 -4.86 6.48 10.45
N ASP A 39 -4.44 6.67 9.21
CA ASP A 39 -5.35 7.00 8.11
C ASP A 39 -6.35 5.85 7.87
N ALA A 40 -5.88 4.60 7.89
CA ALA A 40 -6.75 3.43 7.78
C ALA A 40 -7.70 3.28 8.97
N TYR A 41 -7.26 3.64 10.17
CA TYR A 41 -8.11 3.67 11.35
C TYR A 41 -9.18 4.76 11.28
N SER A 42 -8.88 5.93 10.72
CA SER A 42 -9.90 6.96 10.46
C SER A 42 -11.04 6.44 9.57
N CYS A 43 -10.73 5.64 8.55
CA CYS A 43 -11.75 4.94 7.77
C CYS A 43 -12.54 3.91 8.60
N CYS A 44 -11.87 3.15 9.47
CA CYS A 44 -12.51 2.20 10.39
C CYS A 44 -13.52 2.87 11.34
N VAL A 45 -13.16 4.04 11.88
CA VAL A 45 -14.04 4.85 12.75
C VAL A 45 -15.25 5.36 11.97
N GLY A 46 -15.04 5.82 10.73
CA GLY A 46 -16.14 6.21 9.82
C GLY A 46 -17.13 5.07 9.58
N ASP A 47 -16.63 3.84 9.44
CA ASP A 47 -17.43 2.62 9.28
C ASP A 47 -18.08 2.12 10.59
N ARG A 48 -17.92 2.85 11.70
CA ARG A 48 -18.38 2.47 13.06
C ARG A 48 -17.86 1.10 13.51
N LYS A 49 -16.66 0.73 13.07
CA LYS A 49 -15.99 -0.53 13.44
C LYS A 49 -14.99 -0.28 14.56
N LYS A 50 -14.80 -1.31 15.41
CA LYS A 50 -13.88 -1.29 16.55
C LYS A 50 -12.53 -1.95 16.25
N SER A 51 -12.36 -2.48 15.04
CA SER A 51 -11.15 -3.20 14.63
C SER A 51 -10.76 -2.86 13.21
N LEU A 52 -9.46 -2.66 13.00
CA LEU A 52 -8.89 -2.45 11.69
C LEU A 52 -8.97 -3.76 10.87
N ALA A 53 -9.30 -3.64 9.59
CA ALA A 53 -9.49 -4.76 8.68
C ALA A 53 -8.91 -4.40 7.32
N TYR A 54 -8.62 -5.42 6.51
CA TYR A 54 -8.02 -5.25 5.18
C TYR A 54 -8.75 -4.22 4.32
N LYS A 55 -10.10 -4.23 4.33
CA LYS A 55 -10.92 -3.30 3.55
C LYS A 55 -10.64 -1.82 3.88
N HIS A 56 -10.25 -1.52 5.13
CA HIS A 56 -9.92 -0.16 5.54
C HIS A 56 -8.56 0.27 4.97
N LEU A 57 -7.59 -0.65 4.97
CA LEU A 57 -6.27 -0.43 4.36
C LEU A 57 -6.37 -0.23 2.85
N SER A 58 -7.05 -1.16 2.16
CA SER A 58 -7.23 -1.07 0.69
C SER A 58 -8.04 0.17 0.30
N SER A 59 -9.04 0.56 1.08
CA SER A 59 -9.81 1.79 0.81
C SER A 59 -8.96 3.05 0.94
N VAL A 60 -8.02 3.13 1.89
CA VAL A 60 -7.16 4.31 2.05
C VAL A 60 -6.18 4.43 0.89
N ILE A 61 -5.65 3.29 0.43
CA ILE A 61 -4.76 3.22 -0.73
C ILE A 61 -5.49 3.71 -1.98
N CYS A 62 -6.67 3.18 -2.26
CA CYS A 62 -7.49 3.56 -3.41
C CYS A 62 -7.86 5.05 -3.43
N LYS A 63 -8.11 5.65 -2.27
CA LYS A 63 -8.62 7.04 -2.16
C LYS A 63 -7.53 8.11 -2.06
N THR A 64 -6.27 7.72 -1.79
CA THR A 64 -5.24 8.70 -1.40
C THR A 64 -3.97 8.54 -2.23
N ARG A 65 -3.70 9.53 -3.09
CA ARG A 65 -2.57 9.54 -4.03
C ARG A 65 -1.20 9.18 -3.43
N ARG A 66 -0.94 9.62 -2.18
CA ARG A 66 0.32 9.33 -1.47
C ARG A 66 0.57 7.84 -1.21
N TYR A 67 -0.45 7.00 -1.33
CA TYR A 67 -0.39 5.56 -1.12
C TYR A 67 -0.52 4.75 -2.41
N ASP A 68 -0.58 5.41 -3.59
CA ASP A 68 -0.76 4.74 -4.88
C ASP A 68 0.29 3.65 -5.16
N PHE A 69 1.51 3.84 -4.66
CA PHE A 69 2.61 2.87 -4.78
C PHE A 69 2.32 1.51 -4.11
N LEU A 70 1.26 1.41 -3.29
CA LEU A 70 0.81 0.17 -2.66
C LEU A 70 -0.34 -0.52 -3.41
N SER A 71 -0.88 0.09 -4.47
CA SER A 71 -2.08 -0.42 -5.15
C SER A 71 -1.89 -1.83 -5.68
N ASP A 72 -0.69 -2.14 -6.18
CA ASP A 72 -0.34 -3.46 -6.70
C ASP A 72 -0.17 -4.51 -5.58
N PHE A 73 0.10 -4.07 -4.36
CA PHE A 73 0.37 -4.94 -3.20
C PHE A 73 -0.87 -5.17 -2.32
N VAL A 74 -1.75 -4.17 -2.24
CA VAL A 74 -2.95 -4.18 -1.39
C VAL A 74 -4.15 -3.64 -2.19
N PRO A 75 -4.59 -4.37 -3.23
CA PRO A 75 -5.69 -3.92 -4.08
C PRO A 75 -7.02 -3.93 -3.32
N GLU A 76 -7.95 -3.07 -3.76
CA GLU A 76 -9.32 -3.10 -3.28
C GLU A 76 -10.03 -4.36 -3.80
N LYS A 77 -10.75 -5.05 -2.92
CA LYS A 77 -11.44 -6.28 -3.29
C LYS A 77 -12.67 -5.93 -4.10
N ILE A 78 -12.64 -6.28 -5.38
CA ILE A 78 -13.81 -6.23 -6.27
C ILE A 78 -14.51 -7.59 -6.29
N LYS A 79 -15.83 -7.58 -6.47
CA LYS A 79 -16.58 -8.81 -6.69
C LYS A 79 -16.28 -9.37 -8.08
N ALA A 80 -16.31 -10.69 -8.22
CA ALA A 80 -16.06 -11.36 -9.50
C ALA A 80 -17.04 -10.89 -10.60
N GLU A 81 -18.31 -10.69 -10.27
CA GLU A 81 -19.33 -10.15 -11.19
C GLU A 81 -18.90 -8.78 -11.78
N ASN A 82 -18.40 -7.87 -10.94
CA ASN A 82 -17.96 -6.55 -11.35
C ASN A 82 -16.67 -6.62 -12.18
N ALA A 83 -15.72 -7.47 -11.76
CA ALA A 83 -14.46 -7.67 -12.48
C ALA A 83 -14.69 -8.21 -13.90
N LEU A 84 -15.63 -9.14 -14.06
CA LEU A 84 -16.00 -9.69 -15.36
C LEU A 84 -16.73 -8.68 -16.25
N ALA A 85 -17.54 -7.80 -15.64
CA ALA A 85 -18.22 -6.73 -16.38
C ALA A 85 -17.22 -5.67 -16.90
N GLU A 86 -16.28 -5.22 -16.07
CA GLU A 86 -15.22 -4.27 -16.47
C GLU A 86 -14.34 -4.83 -17.59
N ARG A 87 -13.99 -6.12 -17.53
CA ARG A 87 -13.27 -6.80 -18.62
C ARG A 87 -14.01 -6.76 -19.95
N LYS A 88 -15.32 -7.05 -19.94
CA LYS A 88 -16.14 -7.04 -21.15
C LYS A 88 -16.25 -5.64 -21.75
N VAL A 89 -16.39 -4.61 -20.90
CA VAL A 89 -16.44 -3.21 -21.35
C VAL A 89 -15.13 -2.82 -22.04
N ASN A 90 -13.99 -3.11 -21.41
CA ASN A 90 -12.66 -2.82 -21.98
C ASN A 90 -12.40 -3.57 -23.30
N GLU A 91 -12.96 -4.77 -23.49
CA GLU A 91 -12.84 -5.53 -24.75
C GLU A 91 -13.69 -4.91 -25.89
N THR A 92 -14.86 -4.33 -25.58
CA THR A 92 -15.71 -3.64 -26.56
C THR A 92 -15.22 -2.27 -26.99
N GLU A 93 -14.44 -1.57 -26.16
CA GLU A 93 -13.91 -0.22 -26.49
C GLU A 93 -12.66 -0.26 -27.38
N VAL A 94 -12.04 -1.44 -27.53
CA VAL A 94 -10.84 -1.65 -28.36
C VAL A 94 -11.19 -2.31 -29.71
N GLY A 95 -12.49 -2.53 -30.00
CA GLY A 95 -13.01 -3.14 -31.22
C GLY A 95 -13.47 -2.14 -32.28
#